data_AF-A0A9Q4CCS1-F1
#
_entry.id   AF-A0A9Q4CCS1-F1
#
_cell.length_a   1.000
_cell.length_b   1.000
_cell.length_c   1.000
_cell.angle_alpha   90.00
_cell.angle_beta   90.00
_cell.angle_gamma   90.00
#
_symmetry.space_group_name_H-M   'P 1'
#
loop_
_entity.id
_entity.type
_entity.pdbx_description
1 polymer ?
#
loop_
_entity_poly.entity_id
_entity_poly.type
_entity_poly.pdbx_seq_one_letter_code
_entity_poly.pdbx_strand_id
1 'polypeptide(L)'
;MKRISVDIGGTFTDCFFVWDDTYIEAKALTTHHNLALGFNEALDLACERAGLDRGTALSGVDSVRYATTLGTNALIERKGPRVGAIVTHGFQDTIPLSRGRGYGEGLDYSMQQNMPAAERPEPLVPRALIRSVKERINSAGEVVASLREEDVRNVVRELMDAGAEAIVVSLTNATENPVHELKIQEILLEEYPSHELGTVPVLLGHQVSGRKGEYVRATSTIVDAFLHEIMFHALSQLSNNLRESGYTKPMLVNHNSGGMAQMNSTDALQTIHSGPIAGVGAAEHLANSTDIGSVISTDMGGTPSTSVWYRRAV
;
A
#
# COMPACT_ATOMS: atom_id res chain seq x y z
N MET A 1 -29.89 5.45 -2.99
CA MET A 1 -28.57 5.22 -3.65
C MET A 1 -28.16 3.80 -3.32
N LYS A 2 -27.64 3.03 -4.28
CA LYS A 2 -27.42 1.58 -4.14
C LYS A 2 -25.94 1.28 -4.11
N ARG A 3 -25.40 0.72 -3.02
CA ARG A 3 -23.95 0.54 -2.86
C ARG A 3 -23.64 -0.75 -2.10
N ILE A 4 -22.49 -1.32 -2.42
CA ILE A 4 -21.89 -2.42 -1.66
C ILE A 4 -20.54 -1.93 -1.16
N SER A 5 -20.31 -1.99 0.14
CA SER A 5 -19.01 -1.69 0.73
C SER A 5 -18.53 -2.92 1.50
N VAL A 6 -17.27 -3.29 1.30
CA VAL A 6 -16.71 -4.51 1.86
C VAL A 6 -15.43 -4.16 2.59
N ASP A 7 -15.29 -4.64 3.82
CA ASP A 7 -14.02 -4.63 4.55
C ASP A 7 -13.57 -6.07 4.80
N ILE A 8 -12.45 -6.44 4.19
CA ILE A 8 -11.86 -7.77 4.36
C ILE A 8 -10.76 -7.70 5.42
N GLY A 9 -11.16 -8.09 6.63
CA GLY A 9 -10.30 -8.25 7.78
C GLY A 9 -9.54 -9.58 7.78
N GLY A 10 -8.70 -9.77 8.80
CA GLY A 10 -8.01 -11.05 9.02
C GLY A 10 -8.97 -12.20 9.34
N THR A 11 -9.97 -11.98 10.20
CA THR A 11 -10.87 -13.07 10.64
C THR A 11 -12.17 -13.11 9.85
N PHE A 12 -12.75 -11.93 9.61
CA PHE A 12 -14.06 -11.80 9.01
C PHE A 12 -14.04 -10.82 7.83
N THR A 13 -14.93 -11.08 6.88
CA THR A 13 -15.28 -10.20 5.78
C THR A 13 -16.63 -9.58 6.10
N ASP A 14 -16.62 -8.26 6.27
CA ASP A 14 -17.80 -7.46 6.60
C ASP A 14 -18.34 -6.80 5.33
N CYS A 15 -19.64 -6.98 5.07
CA CYS A 15 -20.34 -6.44 3.91
C CYS A 15 -21.44 -5.49 4.40
N PHE A 16 -21.37 -4.24 3.96
CA PHE A 16 -22.38 -3.22 4.16
C PHE A 16 -23.10 -2.93 2.85
N PHE A 17 -24.33 -3.38 2.77
CA PHE A 17 -25.19 -3.28 1.60
C PHE A 17 -26.24 -2.19 1.81
N VAL A 18 -26.23 -1.20 0.94
CA VAL A 18 -27.22 -0.11 0.92
C VAL A 18 -28.07 -0.28 -0.32
N TRP A 19 -29.37 -0.43 -0.15
CA TRP A 19 -30.33 -0.52 -1.23
C TRP A 19 -31.47 0.45 -0.98
N ASP A 20 -31.37 1.62 -1.60
CA ASP A 20 -32.28 2.75 -1.37
C ASP A 20 -32.29 3.18 0.09
N ASP A 21 -33.36 2.93 0.84
CA ASP A 21 -33.47 3.24 2.28
C ASP A 21 -33.17 2.04 3.20
N THR A 22 -32.82 0.89 2.60
CA THR A 22 -32.48 -0.33 3.33
C THR A 22 -30.98 -0.42 3.55
N TYR A 23 -30.60 -0.65 4.80
CA TYR A 23 -29.21 -0.85 5.24
C TYR A 23 -29.08 -2.25 5.81
N ILE A 24 -28.20 -3.06 5.21
CA ILE A 24 -28.00 -4.45 5.60
C ILE A 24 -26.52 -4.67 5.87
N GLU A 25 -26.24 -5.15 7.07
CA GLU A 25 -24.94 -5.69 7.45
C GLU A 25 -24.95 -7.20 7.26
N ALA A 26 -23.87 -7.74 6.70
CA ALA A 26 -23.62 -9.17 6.60
C ALA A 26 -22.15 -9.45 6.90
N LYS A 27 -21.88 -10.65 7.41
CA LYS A 27 -20.56 -11.04 7.88
C LYS A 27 -20.31 -12.49 7.51
N ALA A 28 -19.14 -12.76 6.94
CA ALA A 28 -18.67 -14.10 6.61
C ALA A 28 -17.23 -14.30 7.08
N LEU A 29 -16.76 -15.55 7.11
CA LEU A 29 -15.36 -15.84 7.43
C LEU A 29 -14.44 -15.39 6.29
N THR A 30 -13.30 -14.78 6.63
CA THR A 30 -12.31 -14.43 5.63
C THR A 30 -11.67 -15.70 5.08
N THR A 31 -11.68 -15.83 3.76
CA THR A 31 -11.04 -16.94 3.07
C THR A 31 -9.68 -16.48 2.54
N HIS A 32 -8.61 -16.62 3.34
CA HIS A 32 -7.28 -16.04 3.02
C HIS A 32 -6.67 -16.48 1.68
N HIS A 33 -6.95 -17.71 1.23
CA HIS A 33 -6.44 -18.22 -0.03
C HIS A 33 -7.24 -17.71 -1.25
N ASN A 34 -8.42 -17.14 -1.03
CA ASN A 34 -9.27 -16.54 -2.06
C ASN A 34 -10.27 -15.58 -1.41
N LEU A 35 -9.91 -14.29 -1.36
CA LEU A 35 -10.73 -13.27 -0.70
C LEU A 35 -12.12 -13.12 -1.33
N ALA A 36 -12.26 -13.47 -2.62
CA ALA A 36 -13.54 -13.40 -3.30
C ALA A 36 -14.58 -14.39 -2.75
N LEU A 37 -14.17 -15.52 -2.18
CA LEU A 37 -15.10 -16.48 -1.58
C LEU A 37 -15.77 -15.90 -0.33
N GLY A 38 -14.99 -15.33 0.58
CA GLY A 38 -15.53 -14.66 1.78
C GLY A 38 -16.42 -13.47 1.42
N PHE A 39 -16.03 -12.69 0.41
CA PHE A 39 -16.88 -11.63 -0.13
C PHE A 39 -18.22 -12.15 -0.68
N ASN A 40 -18.19 -13.21 -1.50
CA ASN A 40 -19.41 -13.76 -2.10
C ASN A 40 -20.37 -14.31 -1.04
N GLU A 41 -19.86 -14.98 -0.01
CA GLU A 41 -20.68 -15.46 1.11
C GLU A 41 -21.34 -14.30 1.86
N ALA A 42 -20.57 -13.25 2.19
CA ALA A 42 -21.11 -12.06 2.84
C ALA A 42 -22.14 -11.34 1.95
N LEU A 43 -21.91 -11.28 0.64
CA LEU A 43 -22.82 -10.68 -0.32
C LEU A 43 -24.11 -11.49 -0.45
N ASP A 44 -24.05 -12.81 -0.49
CA ASP A 44 -25.24 -13.67 -0.57
C ASP A 44 -26.14 -13.49 0.66
N LEU A 45 -25.56 -13.46 1.84
CA LEU A 45 -26.28 -13.19 3.09
C LEU A 45 -26.95 -11.81 3.07
N ALA A 46 -26.27 -10.80 2.51
CA ALA A 46 -26.85 -9.46 2.35
C ALA A 46 -27.99 -9.45 1.33
N CYS A 47 -27.83 -10.15 0.21
CA CYS A 47 -28.85 -10.26 -0.85
C CYS A 47 -30.10 -11.00 -0.35
N GLU A 48 -29.93 -12.09 0.40
CA GLU A 48 -31.03 -12.84 1.03
C GLU A 48 -31.85 -11.95 1.96
N ARG A 49 -31.18 -11.18 2.83
CA ARG A 49 -31.84 -10.21 3.73
C ARG A 49 -32.53 -9.07 2.97
N ALA A 50 -32.01 -8.70 1.80
CA ALA A 50 -32.61 -7.69 0.93
C ALA A 50 -33.78 -8.25 0.08
N GLY A 51 -33.98 -9.57 0.04
CA GLY A 51 -34.92 -10.21 -0.87
C GLY A 51 -34.52 -10.08 -2.34
N LEU A 52 -33.21 -10.02 -2.63
CA LEU A 52 -32.65 -9.87 -3.97
C LEU A 52 -31.81 -11.11 -4.33
N ASP A 53 -31.72 -11.44 -5.61
CA ASP A 53 -30.66 -12.30 -6.10
C ASP A 53 -29.38 -11.50 -6.37
N ARG A 54 -28.22 -12.17 -6.33
CA ARG A 54 -26.90 -11.54 -6.49
C ARG A 54 -26.77 -10.80 -7.83
N GLY A 55 -27.32 -11.34 -8.92
CA GLY A 55 -27.24 -10.73 -10.24
C GLY A 55 -28.00 -9.41 -10.30
N THR A 56 -29.20 -9.36 -9.73
CA THR A 56 -29.98 -8.13 -9.59
C THR A 56 -29.28 -7.12 -8.68
N ALA A 57 -28.69 -7.57 -7.56
CA ALA A 57 -27.94 -6.70 -6.68
C ALA A 57 -26.74 -6.07 -7.38
N LEU A 58 -25.89 -6.87 -8.04
CA LEU A 58 -24.68 -6.39 -8.72
C LEU A 58 -24.97 -5.52 -9.94
N SER A 59 -26.00 -5.84 -10.72
CA SER A 59 -26.40 -5.00 -11.86
C SER A 59 -27.05 -3.68 -11.44
N GLY A 60 -27.74 -3.66 -10.28
CA GLY A 60 -28.48 -2.51 -9.78
C GLY A 60 -27.67 -1.54 -8.91
N VAL A 61 -26.50 -1.92 -8.38
CA VAL A 61 -25.69 -1.05 -7.52
C VAL A 61 -24.90 0.00 -8.30
N ASP A 62 -24.78 1.18 -7.72
CA ASP A 62 -24.03 2.32 -8.25
C ASP A 62 -22.52 2.07 -8.16
N SER A 63 -22.06 1.47 -7.08
CA SER A 63 -20.63 1.20 -6.83
C SER A 63 -20.41 0.02 -5.88
N VAL A 64 -19.35 -0.76 -6.12
CA VAL A 64 -18.76 -1.70 -5.17
C VAL A 64 -17.44 -1.13 -4.67
N ARG A 65 -17.30 -1.04 -3.35
CA ARG A 65 -16.16 -0.43 -2.65
C ARG A 65 -15.48 -1.47 -1.77
N TYR A 66 -14.15 -1.42 -1.74
CA TYR A 66 -13.34 -2.42 -1.08
C TYR A 66 -12.29 -1.79 -0.16
N ALA A 67 -12.23 -2.27 1.07
CA ALA A 67 -11.15 -2.06 2.01
C ALA A 67 -10.60 -3.40 2.46
N THR A 68 -9.31 -3.43 2.82
CA THR A 68 -8.71 -4.64 3.38
C THR A 68 -7.55 -4.33 4.31
N THR A 69 -7.36 -5.21 5.28
CA THR A 69 -6.19 -5.22 6.16
C THR A 69 -5.04 -6.08 5.60
N LEU A 70 -5.18 -6.71 4.43
CA LEU A 70 -4.17 -7.59 3.83
C LEU A 70 -2.78 -6.96 3.78
N GLY A 71 -2.65 -5.75 3.20
CA GLY A 71 -1.36 -5.06 3.10
C GLY A 71 -0.78 -4.68 4.46
N THR A 72 -1.64 -4.35 5.43
CA THR A 72 -1.19 -4.02 6.80
C THR A 72 -0.66 -5.27 7.50
N ASN A 73 -1.36 -6.40 7.38
CA ASN A 73 -0.95 -7.68 7.96
C ASN A 73 0.32 -8.21 7.29
N ALA A 74 0.47 -8.08 5.97
CA ALA A 74 1.68 -8.46 5.25
C ALA A 74 2.92 -7.72 5.76
N LEU A 75 2.81 -6.43 6.08
CA LEU A 75 3.90 -5.66 6.69
C LEU A 75 4.22 -6.12 8.12
N ILE A 76 3.19 -6.32 8.95
CA ILE A 76 3.35 -6.76 10.35
C ILE A 76 3.99 -8.15 10.41
N GLU A 77 3.53 -9.08 9.57
CA GLU A 77 4.02 -10.45 9.49
C GLU A 77 5.32 -10.57 8.67
N ARG A 78 5.78 -9.47 8.05
CA ARG A 78 6.92 -9.44 7.12
C ARG A 78 6.84 -10.50 6.03
N LYS A 79 5.64 -10.71 5.48
CA LYS A 79 5.40 -11.61 4.35
C LYS A 79 5.32 -10.80 3.07
N GLY A 80 6.36 -10.86 2.27
CA GLY A 80 6.45 -10.16 0.99
C GLY A 80 7.74 -10.51 0.25
N PRO A 81 7.92 -9.99 -0.96
CA PRO A 81 9.06 -10.27 -1.80
C PRO A 81 10.34 -9.67 -1.22
N ARG A 82 11.49 -10.23 -1.61
CA ARG A 82 12.81 -9.69 -1.32
C ARG A 82 13.07 -8.45 -2.17
N VAL A 83 12.83 -7.28 -1.59
CA VAL A 83 13.04 -6.00 -2.28
C VAL A 83 14.53 -5.64 -2.31
N GLY A 84 15.06 -5.37 -3.49
CA GLY A 84 16.37 -4.74 -3.71
C GLY A 84 16.23 -3.22 -3.85
N ALA A 85 17.24 -2.47 -3.41
CA ALA A 85 17.25 -1.00 -3.51
C ALA A 85 18.51 -0.48 -4.20
N ILE A 86 18.32 0.41 -5.17
CA ILE A 86 19.36 1.18 -5.84
C ILE A 86 19.25 2.63 -5.37
N VAL A 87 20.33 3.15 -4.80
CA VAL A 87 20.41 4.53 -4.30
C VAL A 87 21.64 5.25 -4.82
N THR A 88 21.73 6.56 -4.60
CA THR A 88 22.93 7.33 -4.93
C THR A 88 24.15 6.84 -4.12
N HIS A 89 25.33 6.82 -4.73
CA HIS A 89 26.58 6.52 -4.02
C HIS A 89 26.79 7.44 -2.82
N GLY A 90 27.13 6.84 -1.67
CA GLY A 90 27.26 7.52 -0.38
C GLY A 90 25.95 7.62 0.42
N PHE A 91 24.82 7.17 -0.14
CA PHE A 91 23.50 7.18 0.51
C PHE A 91 22.98 5.79 0.88
N GLN A 92 23.81 4.74 0.76
CA GLN A 92 23.43 3.33 0.99
C GLN A 92 22.88 3.09 2.40
N ASP A 93 23.42 3.78 3.39
CA ASP A 93 23.03 3.60 4.78
C ASP A 93 21.82 4.46 5.19
N THR A 94 21.25 5.26 4.27
CA THR A 94 20.09 6.12 4.55
C THR A 94 18.89 5.31 5.04
N ILE A 95 18.63 4.15 4.43
CA ILE A 95 17.52 3.25 4.77
C ILE A 95 17.75 2.63 6.16
N PRO A 96 18.84 1.89 6.45
CA PRO A 96 19.03 1.26 7.76
C PRO A 96 19.28 2.24 8.91
N LEU A 97 19.82 3.44 8.65
CA LEU A 97 20.04 4.43 9.70
C LEU A 97 18.74 5.12 10.16
N SER A 98 17.68 5.09 9.35
CA SER A 98 16.39 5.71 9.66
C SER A 98 16.51 7.15 10.19
N ARG A 99 17.28 7.98 9.48
CA ARG A 99 17.62 9.37 9.86
C ARG A 99 18.19 9.52 11.29
N GLY A 100 18.76 8.44 11.83
CA GLY A 100 19.25 8.36 13.20
C GLY A 100 18.18 8.10 14.26
N ARG A 101 16.89 8.35 13.99
CA ARG A 101 15.78 8.35 14.95
C ARG A 101 14.82 7.17 14.85
N GLY A 102 15.05 6.23 13.93
CA GLY A 102 14.16 5.06 13.75
C GLY A 102 13.90 4.20 14.99
N TYR A 103 14.75 4.29 16.03
CA TYR A 103 14.57 3.56 17.28
C TYR A 103 13.37 4.02 18.13
N GLY A 104 12.86 5.22 17.87
CA GLY A 104 11.71 5.77 18.59
C GLY A 104 10.42 5.81 17.76
N GLU A 105 10.46 5.40 16.49
CA GLU A 105 9.28 5.44 15.61
C GLU A 105 8.19 4.49 16.13
N GLY A 106 6.97 5.02 16.29
CA GLY A 106 5.82 4.25 16.80
C GLY A 106 5.74 4.09 18.32
N LEU A 107 6.70 4.63 19.09
CA LEU A 107 6.70 4.56 20.56
C LEU A 107 6.17 5.84 21.21
N ASP A 108 5.67 5.72 22.45
CA ASP A 108 5.29 6.87 23.27
C ASP A 108 6.50 7.77 23.60
N TYR A 109 6.24 9.05 23.87
CA TYR A 109 7.29 10.05 24.12
C TYR A 109 8.27 9.65 25.23
N SER A 110 7.79 9.03 26.31
CA SER A 110 8.63 8.55 27.42
C SER A 110 9.57 7.42 26.98
N MET A 111 9.11 6.53 26.10
CA MET A 111 9.90 5.41 25.57
C MET A 111 10.92 5.91 24.53
N GLN A 112 10.58 6.91 23.72
CA GLN A 112 11.52 7.53 22.78
C GLN A 112 12.75 8.15 23.49
N GLN A 113 12.60 8.57 24.75
CA GLN A 113 13.70 9.11 25.55
C GLN A 113 14.55 8.03 26.24
N ASN A 114 14.10 6.77 26.24
CA ASN A 114 14.82 5.65 26.85
C ASN A 114 15.95 5.16 25.94
N MET A 115 17.01 5.96 25.80
CA MET A 115 18.18 5.66 24.96
C MET A 115 18.85 4.31 25.29
N PRO A 116 18.95 3.86 26.55
CA PRO A 116 19.51 2.54 26.85
C PRO A 116 18.70 1.36 26.28
N ALA A 117 17.38 1.52 26.11
CA ALA A 117 16.49 0.50 25.54
C ALA A 117 16.17 0.76 24.05
N ALA A 118 16.83 1.74 23.43
CA ALA A 118 16.56 2.12 22.05
C ALA A 118 17.05 1.05 21.07
N GLU A 119 16.11 0.44 20.35
CA GLU A 119 16.39 -0.56 19.33
C GLU A 119 15.77 -0.12 18.00
N ARG A 120 16.55 -0.19 16.91
CA ARG A 120 16.02 0.11 15.58
C ARG A 120 15.29 -1.12 15.04
N PRO A 121 14.10 -0.96 14.44
CA PRO A 121 13.46 -2.07 13.76
C PRO A 121 14.34 -2.55 12.61
N GLU A 122 14.34 -3.85 12.38
CA GLU A 122 15.06 -4.44 11.26
C GLU A 122 14.48 -3.89 9.94
N PRO A 123 15.28 -3.37 9.00
CA PRO A 123 14.75 -2.75 7.79
C PRO A 123 14.06 -3.78 6.88
N LEU A 124 13.05 -3.34 6.11
CA LEU A 124 12.40 -4.21 5.10
C LEU A 124 13.37 -4.64 3.99
N VAL A 125 14.30 -3.75 3.63
CA VAL A 125 15.41 -4.07 2.71
C VAL A 125 16.68 -4.28 3.53
N PRO A 126 17.22 -5.51 3.62
CA PRO A 126 18.46 -5.76 4.31
C PRO A 126 19.62 -5.06 3.59
N ARG A 127 20.65 -4.65 4.33
CA ARG A 127 21.80 -3.93 3.77
C ARG A 127 22.48 -4.65 2.60
N ALA A 128 22.44 -5.98 2.61
CA ALA A 128 22.97 -6.84 1.56
C ALA A 128 22.22 -6.73 0.21
N LEU A 129 20.97 -6.23 0.22
CA LEU A 129 20.15 -5.94 -0.97
C LEU A 129 20.11 -4.45 -1.30
N ILE A 130 21.00 -3.64 -0.71
CA ILE A 130 21.16 -2.22 -1.07
C ILE A 130 22.43 -2.08 -1.90
N ARG A 131 22.28 -1.52 -3.10
CA ARG A 131 23.38 -1.14 -3.98
C ARG A 131 23.32 0.34 -4.30
N SER A 132 24.44 0.86 -4.78
CA SER A 132 24.52 2.24 -5.21
C SER A 132 25.10 2.38 -6.59
N VAL A 133 24.58 3.35 -7.32
CA VAL A 133 25.15 3.82 -8.58
C VAL A 133 25.94 5.11 -8.36
N LYS A 134 26.89 5.41 -9.24
CA LYS A 134 27.70 6.64 -9.19
C LYS A 134 27.07 7.69 -10.09
N GLU A 135 26.21 8.49 -9.52
CA GLU A 135 25.52 9.60 -10.18
C GLU A 135 25.27 10.72 -9.17
N ARG A 136 25.00 11.94 -9.66
CA ARG A 136 24.63 13.05 -8.77
C ARG A 136 23.83 14.10 -9.49
N ILE A 137 22.72 14.50 -8.87
CA ILE A 137 21.90 15.65 -9.24
C ILE A 137 21.92 16.63 -8.07
N ASN A 138 22.15 17.92 -8.32
CA ASN A 138 22.14 18.94 -7.27
C ASN A 138 20.70 19.38 -6.92
N SER A 139 20.56 20.25 -5.92
CA SER A 139 19.25 20.76 -5.49
C SER A 139 18.55 21.65 -6.51
N ALA A 140 19.26 22.11 -7.55
CA ALA A 140 18.70 22.87 -8.67
C ALA A 140 18.26 21.97 -9.84
N GLY A 141 18.40 20.64 -9.71
CA GLY A 141 18.07 19.69 -10.77
C GLY A 141 19.15 19.51 -11.84
N GLU A 142 20.33 20.10 -11.65
CA GLU A 142 21.44 19.98 -12.60
C GLU A 142 22.24 18.70 -12.35
N VAL A 143 22.65 18.05 -13.43
CA VAL A 143 23.49 16.86 -13.38
C VAL A 143 24.91 17.26 -13.03
N VAL A 144 25.38 16.85 -11.85
CA VAL A 144 26.75 17.08 -11.37
C VAL A 144 27.67 15.92 -11.72
N ALA A 145 27.15 14.69 -11.64
CA ALA A 145 27.84 13.49 -12.07
C ALA A 145 26.87 12.64 -12.90
N SER A 146 27.24 12.41 -14.17
CA SER A 146 26.46 11.61 -15.11
C SER A 146 26.41 10.14 -14.67
N LEU A 147 25.25 9.52 -14.82
CA LEU A 147 25.07 8.08 -14.66
C LEU A 147 25.93 7.31 -15.67
N ARG A 148 26.64 6.27 -15.21
CA ARG A 148 27.37 5.33 -16.07
C ARG A 148 26.54 4.07 -16.25
N GLU A 149 26.09 3.79 -17.47
CA GLU A 149 25.18 2.67 -17.73
C GLU A 149 25.77 1.31 -17.36
N GLU A 150 27.08 1.11 -17.60
CA GLU A 150 27.74 -0.16 -17.26
C GLU A 150 27.77 -0.41 -15.74
N ASP A 151 27.92 0.65 -14.94
CA ASP A 151 27.84 0.55 -13.48
C ASP A 151 26.42 0.13 -13.05
N VAL A 152 25.38 0.63 -13.74
CA VAL A 152 23.98 0.23 -13.51
C VAL A 152 23.77 -1.24 -13.84
N ARG A 153 24.22 -1.69 -15.03
CA ARG A 153 24.08 -3.10 -15.45
C ARG A 153 24.70 -4.05 -14.43
N ASN A 154 25.90 -3.73 -13.93
CA ASN A 154 26.56 -4.54 -12.90
C ASN A 154 25.77 -4.55 -11.58
N VAL A 155 25.31 -3.38 -11.10
CA VAL A 155 24.50 -3.27 -9.88
C VAL A 155 23.20 -4.07 -9.98
N VAL A 156 22.55 -4.03 -11.14
CA VAL A 156 21.32 -4.80 -11.38
C VAL A 156 21.60 -6.29 -11.30
N ARG A 157 22.61 -6.79 -12.01
CA ARG A 157 22.99 -8.21 -11.96
C ARG A 157 23.31 -8.66 -10.54
N GLU A 158 24.06 -7.87 -9.77
CA GLU A 158 24.35 -8.16 -8.36
C GLU A 158 23.09 -8.28 -7.49
N LEU A 159 22.07 -7.43 -7.73
CA LEU A 159 20.80 -7.51 -6.99
C LEU A 159 19.98 -8.74 -7.39
N MET A 160 19.94 -9.05 -8.68
CA MET A 160 19.24 -10.21 -9.22
C MET A 160 19.88 -11.52 -8.72
N ASP A 161 21.22 -11.62 -8.76
CA ASP A 161 21.98 -12.76 -8.24
C ASP A 161 21.83 -12.92 -6.72
N ALA A 162 21.65 -11.81 -6.00
CA ALA A 162 21.33 -11.83 -4.57
C ALA A 162 19.87 -12.25 -4.28
N GLY A 163 19.06 -12.46 -5.32
CA GLY A 163 17.66 -12.91 -5.26
C GLY A 163 16.68 -11.80 -4.93
N ALA A 164 16.85 -10.61 -5.51
CA ALA A 164 15.84 -9.56 -5.47
C ALA A 164 14.63 -9.95 -6.35
N GLU A 165 13.44 -9.86 -5.78
CA GLU A 165 12.15 -10.16 -6.44
C GLU A 165 11.41 -8.87 -6.84
N ALA A 166 11.85 -7.72 -6.36
CA ALA A 166 11.40 -6.39 -6.76
C ALA A 166 12.57 -5.40 -6.62
N ILE A 167 12.64 -4.37 -7.46
CA ILE A 167 13.70 -3.36 -7.40
C ILE A 167 13.11 -1.98 -7.17
N VAL A 168 13.65 -1.28 -6.18
CA VAL A 168 13.35 0.13 -5.91
C VAL A 168 14.53 0.98 -6.32
N VAL A 169 14.27 2.04 -7.07
CA VAL A 169 15.27 3.06 -7.40
C VAL A 169 14.89 4.35 -6.66
N SER A 170 15.75 4.83 -5.76
CA SER A 170 15.52 6.09 -5.03
C SER A 170 16.82 6.89 -4.97
N LEU A 171 17.02 7.75 -5.97
CA LEU A 171 18.20 8.59 -6.10
C LEU A 171 17.97 9.95 -5.43
N THR A 172 19.06 10.57 -4.99
CA THR A 172 19.03 11.92 -4.40
C THR A 172 18.53 12.95 -5.42
N ASN A 173 17.69 13.88 -4.96
CA ASN A 173 17.07 14.93 -5.80
C ASN A 173 16.32 14.45 -7.06
N ALA A 174 15.92 13.17 -7.13
CA ALA A 174 15.14 12.66 -8.26
C ALA A 174 13.78 13.35 -8.45
N THR A 175 13.22 13.94 -7.39
CA THR A 175 11.99 14.75 -7.47
C THR A 175 12.20 16.07 -8.22
N GLU A 176 13.43 16.60 -8.25
CA GLU A 176 13.76 17.81 -9.01
C GLU A 176 14.10 17.47 -10.46
N ASN A 177 14.81 16.36 -10.67
CA ASN A 177 15.13 15.85 -12.00
C ASN A 177 15.19 14.31 -11.99
N PRO A 178 14.21 13.61 -12.56
CA PRO A 178 14.12 12.15 -12.51
C PRO A 178 14.95 11.45 -13.59
N VAL A 179 15.73 12.18 -14.40
CA VAL A 179 16.41 11.64 -15.60
C VAL A 179 17.22 10.37 -15.33
N HIS A 180 17.94 10.30 -14.20
CA HIS A 180 18.72 9.12 -13.86
C HIS A 180 17.86 7.95 -13.36
N GLU A 181 16.77 8.19 -12.63
CA GLU A 181 15.86 7.11 -12.21
C GLU A 181 15.19 6.47 -13.43
N LEU A 182 14.73 7.29 -14.37
CA LEU A 182 14.15 6.84 -15.63
C LEU A 182 15.18 6.06 -16.46
N LYS A 183 16.43 6.53 -16.54
CA LYS A 183 17.48 5.82 -17.27
C LYS A 183 17.83 4.47 -16.64
N ILE A 184 17.81 4.37 -15.31
CA ILE A 184 18.00 3.08 -14.61
C ILE A 184 16.85 2.12 -14.93
N GLN A 185 15.60 2.61 -14.96
CA GLN A 185 14.45 1.80 -15.37
C GLN A 185 14.59 1.27 -16.80
N GLU A 186 15.01 2.12 -17.73
CA GLU A 186 15.25 1.74 -19.13
C GLU A 186 16.27 0.59 -19.21
N ILE A 187 17.43 0.74 -18.55
CA ILE A 187 18.48 -0.30 -18.52
C ILE A 187 17.98 -1.59 -17.87
N LEU A 188 17.18 -1.50 -16.81
CA LEU A 188 16.58 -2.66 -16.16
C LEU A 188 15.67 -3.44 -17.12
N LEU A 189 14.84 -2.73 -17.90
CA LEU A 189 13.94 -3.34 -18.89
C LEU A 189 14.66 -3.84 -20.15
N GLU A 190 15.85 -3.30 -20.46
CA GLU A 190 16.73 -3.83 -21.50
C GLU A 190 17.39 -5.15 -21.08
N GLU A 191 17.93 -5.22 -19.86
CA GLU A 191 18.63 -6.42 -19.35
C GLU A 191 17.66 -7.53 -18.92
N TYR A 192 16.48 -7.17 -18.41
CA TYR A 192 15.43 -8.11 -17.96
C TYR A 192 14.07 -7.77 -18.59
N PRO A 193 13.90 -8.05 -19.89
CA PRO A 193 12.69 -7.71 -20.62
C PRO A 193 11.41 -8.34 -20.03
N SER A 194 10.29 -7.64 -20.14
CA SER A 194 9.00 -8.04 -19.54
C SER A 194 8.41 -9.36 -20.07
N HIS A 195 8.94 -9.90 -21.17
CA HIS A 195 8.52 -11.18 -21.75
C HIS A 195 9.35 -12.36 -21.24
N GLU A 196 10.42 -12.10 -20.49
CA GLU A 196 11.28 -13.12 -19.89
C GLU A 196 10.91 -13.38 -18.42
N LEU A 197 11.19 -14.58 -17.94
CA LEU A 197 10.85 -14.99 -16.56
C LEU A 197 11.70 -14.31 -15.49
N GLY A 198 12.82 -13.68 -15.86
CA GLY A 198 13.69 -12.95 -14.95
C GLY A 198 13.23 -11.53 -14.66
N THR A 199 12.12 -11.07 -15.25
CA THR A 199 11.61 -9.72 -15.03
C THR A 199 11.07 -9.55 -13.60
N VAL A 200 11.38 -8.41 -12.99
CA VAL A 200 10.91 -8.03 -11.66
C VAL A 200 10.29 -6.63 -11.70
N PRO A 201 9.30 -6.33 -10.86
CA PRO A 201 8.73 -5.00 -10.78
C PRO A 201 9.79 -3.97 -10.37
N VAL A 202 9.85 -2.85 -11.10
CA VAL A 202 10.76 -1.73 -10.84
C VAL A 202 9.94 -0.50 -10.44
N LEU A 203 10.14 -0.01 -9.22
CA LEU A 203 9.45 1.16 -8.71
C LEU A 203 10.43 2.32 -8.55
N LEU A 204 10.04 3.49 -9.06
CA LEU A 204 10.84 4.71 -9.01
C LEU A 204 10.36 5.63 -7.89
N GLY A 205 11.29 6.07 -7.05
CA GLY A 205 10.99 6.86 -5.89
C GLY A 205 10.26 8.15 -6.23
N HIS A 206 10.64 8.81 -7.33
CA HIS A 206 9.98 10.05 -7.76
C HIS A 206 8.52 9.85 -8.20
N GLN A 207 8.15 8.64 -8.64
CA GLN A 207 6.79 8.31 -9.07
C GLN A 207 5.90 7.96 -7.88
N VAL A 208 6.40 7.17 -6.94
CA VAL A 208 5.64 6.76 -5.74
C VAL A 208 5.48 7.92 -4.75
N SER A 209 6.52 8.74 -4.55
CA SER A 209 6.46 9.88 -3.64
C SER A 209 7.21 11.08 -4.20
N GLY A 210 6.47 12.04 -4.73
CA GLY A 210 6.97 13.33 -5.23
C GLY A 210 7.42 14.31 -4.13
N ARG A 211 7.69 13.83 -2.90
CA ARG A 211 8.10 14.68 -1.77
C ARG A 211 9.63 14.64 -1.58
N LYS A 212 10.17 15.77 -1.13
CA LYS A 212 11.58 15.89 -0.73
C LYS A 212 11.87 15.00 0.50
N GLY A 213 13.11 14.53 0.59
CA GLY A 213 13.59 13.67 1.68
C GLY A 213 13.82 12.23 1.22
N GLU A 214 15.09 11.84 1.16
CA GLU A 214 15.57 10.55 0.64
C GLU A 214 15.02 9.37 1.44
N TYR A 215 15.10 9.45 2.77
CA TYR A 215 14.64 8.36 3.64
C TYR A 215 13.13 8.11 3.48
N VAL A 216 12.31 9.16 3.56
CA VAL A 216 10.86 9.01 3.49
C VAL A 216 10.44 8.48 2.12
N ARG A 217 11.01 9.04 1.04
CA ARG A 217 10.73 8.57 -0.33
C ARG A 217 11.18 7.14 -0.54
N ALA A 218 12.41 6.79 -0.16
CA ALA A 218 12.93 5.43 -0.28
C ALA A 218 12.05 4.44 0.51
N THR A 219 11.75 4.72 1.77
CA THR A 219 10.93 3.83 2.62
C THR A 219 9.51 3.69 2.09
N SER A 220 8.86 4.77 1.62
CA SER A 220 7.53 4.68 0.99
C SER A 220 7.55 3.81 -0.26
N THR A 221 8.58 3.95 -1.10
CA THR A 221 8.73 3.17 -2.34
C THR A 221 9.05 1.70 -2.05
N ILE A 222 9.84 1.43 -1.01
CA ILE A 222 10.10 0.08 -0.50
C ILE A 222 8.82 -0.59 0.00
N VAL A 223 8.03 0.11 0.80
CA VAL A 223 6.76 -0.41 1.30
C VAL A 223 5.79 -0.69 0.15
N ASP A 224 5.74 0.20 -0.85
CA ASP A 224 4.92 -0.01 -2.04
C ASP A 224 5.36 -1.25 -2.82
N ALA A 225 6.66 -1.38 -3.10
CA ALA A 225 7.23 -2.54 -3.80
C ALA A 225 7.00 -3.86 -3.03
N PHE A 226 7.15 -3.82 -1.71
CA PHE A 226 6.93 -4.98 -0.83
C PHE A 226 5.47 -5.46 -0.85
N LEU A 227 4.51 -4.56 -1.06
CA LEU A 227 3.08 -4.89 -1.05
C LEU A 227 2.50 -5.10 -2.45
N HIS A 228 3.19 -4.64 -3.49
CA HIS A 228 2.67 -4.54 -4.85
C HIS A 228 2.08 -5.86 -5.34
N GLU A 229 2.86 -6.94 -5.31
CA GLU A 229 2.45 -8.25 -5.85
C GLU A 229 1.26 -8.86 -5.08
N ILE A 230 1.34 -8.86 -3.75
CA ILE A 230 0.29 -9.41 -2.87
C ILE A 230 -1.04 -8.67 -3.11
N MET A 231 -1.00 -7.34 -3.15
CA MET A 231 -2.17 -6.52 -3.37
C MET A 231 -2.70 -6.68 -4.81
N PHE A 232 -1.82 -6.74 -5.81
CA PHE A 232 -2.20 -6.92 -7.21
C PHE A 232 -2.96 -8.22 -7.43
N HIS A 233 -2.46 -9.36 -6.92
CA HIS A 233 -3.15 -10.63 -7.08
C HIS A 233 -4.50 -10.66 -6.37
N ALA A 234 -4.55 -10.20 -5.11
CA ALA A 234 -5.77 -10.19 -4.32
C ALA A 234 -6.86 -9.30 -4.95
N LEU A 235 -6.52 -8.07 -5.34
CA LEU A 235 -7.48 -7.13 -5.94
C LEU A 235 -7.90 -7.56 -7.36
N SER A 236 -6.98 -8.15 -8.14
CA SER A 236 -7.32 -8.70 -9.46
C SER A 236 -8.32 -9.84 -9.37
N GLN A 237 -8.13 -10.75 -8.42
CA GLN A 237 -9.02 -11.88 -8.18
C GLN A 237 -10.43 -11.41 -7.80
N LEU A 238 -10.53 -10.41 -6.91
CA LEU A 238 -11.80 -9.78 -6.54
C LEU A 238 -12.47 -9.08 -7.72
N SER A 239 -11.70 -8.29 -8.49
CA SER A 239 -12.22 -7.59 -9.66
C SER A 239 -12.74 -8.55 -10.72
N ASN A 240 -12.04 -9.66 -10.96
CA ASN A 240 -12.48 -10.67 -11.94
C ASN A 240 -13.73 -11.39 -11.46
N ASN A 241 -13.78 -11.77 -10.18
CA ASN A 241 -14.95 -12.43 -9.61
C ASN A 241 -16.21 -11.55 -9.68
N LEU A 242 -16.08 -10.24 -9.45
CA LEU A 242 -17.18 -9.28 -9.62
C LEU A 242 -17.68 -9.26 -11.07
N ARG A 243 -16.76 -9.21 -12.05
CA ARG A 243 -17.11 -9.23 -13.48
C ARG A 243 -17.81 -10.52 -13.88
N GLU A 244 -17.30 -11.66 -13.45
CA GLU A 244 -17.92 -12.98 -13.67
C GLU A 244 -19.32 -13.07 -13.05
N SER A 245 -19.55 -12.37 -11.93
CA SER A 245 -20.85 -12.29 -11.25
C SER A 245 -21.80 -11.25 -11.86
N GLY A 246 -21.42 -10.60 -12.97
CA GLY A 246 -22.28 -9.66 -13.71
C GLY A 246 -22.11 -8.18 -13.34
N TYR A 247 -21.13 -7.81 -12.50
CA TYR A 247 -20.82 -6.41 -12.22
C TYR A 247 -20.02 -5.78 -13.37
N THR A 248 -20.59 -4.78 -14.04
CA THR A 248 -20.01 -4.15 -15.23
C THR A 248 -19.28 -2.84 -14.96
N LYS A 249 -19.40 -2.30 -13.75
CA LYS A 249 -18.78 -1.02 -13.35
C LYS A 249 -17.39 -1.27 -12.72
N PRO A 250 -16.55 -0.24 -12.58
CA PRO A 250 -15.24 -0.40 -11.93
C PRO A 250 -15.36 -0.67 -10.43
N MET A 251 -14.55 -1.60 -9.92
CA MET A 251 -14.33 -1.79 -8.48
C MET A 251 -13.53 -0.62 -7.92
N LEU A 252 -13.97 -0.06 -6.80
CA LEU A 252 -13.28 1.02 -6.10
C LEU A 252 -12.55 0.49 -4.87
N VAL A 253 -11.31 0.93 -4.68
CA VAL A 253 -10.45 0.60 -3.53
C VAL A 253 -10.34 1.83 -2.63
N ASN A 254 -10.57 1.65 -1.34
CA ASN A 254 -10.43 2.70 -0.35
C ASN A 254 -8.96 3.03 -0.12
N HIS A 255 -8.67 4.32 -0.02
CA HIS A 255 -7.32 4.84 0.23
C HIS A 255 -7.19 5.35 1.66
N ASN A 256 -5.98 5.32 2.19
CA ASN A 256 -5.62 5.90 3.48
C ASN A 256 -5.67 7.43 3.52
N SER A 257 -5.89 8.07 2.37
CA SER A 257 -6.23 9.49 2.26
C SER A 257 -7.69 9.80 2.62
N GLY A 258 -8.54 8.79 2.80
CA GLY A 258 -10.00 8.93 2.96
C GLY A 258 -10.77 8.95 1.64
N GLY A 259 -10.07 8.95 0.51
CA GLY A 259 -10.65 8.84 -0.83
C GLY A 259 -10.81 7.38 -1.29
N MET A 260 -11.17 7.22 -2.55
CA MET A 260 -11.21 5.93 -3.24
C MET A 260 -10.87 6.10 -4.71
N ALA A 261 -10.22 5.09 -5.30
CA ALA A 261 -9.89 5.07 -6.71
C ALA A 261 -10.07 3.66 -7.29
N GLN A 262 -9.97 3.53 -8.61
CA GLN A 262 -9.91 2.22 -9.25
C GLN A 262 -8.55 1.56 -8.99
N MET A 263 -8.51 0.23 -9.09
CA MET A 263 -7.28 -0.54 -8.89
C MET A 263 -6.12 -0.08 -9.79
N ASN A 264 -6.40 0.28 -11.04
CA ASN A 264 -5.38 0.76 -12.00
C ASN A 264 -4.84 2.17 -11.69
N SER A 265 -5.36 2.84 -10.66
CA SER A 265 -4.93 4.15 -10.20
C SER A 265 -4.69 4.15 -8.69
N THR A 266 -4.35 2.98 -8.13
CA THR A 266 -4.11 2.79 -6.70
C THR A 266 -2.73 2.17 -6.52
N ASP A 267 -1.87 2.85 -5.76
CA ASP A 267 -0.60 2.28 -5.29
C ASP A 267 -0.87 1.40 -4.06
N ALA A 268 -0.11 0.34 -3.87
CA ALA A 268 -0.31 -0.58 -2.74
C ALA A 268 -0.12 0.15 -1.40
N LEU A 269 0.80 1.11 -1.34
CA LEU A 269 1.02 2.02 -0.21
C LEU A 269 -0.25 2.78 0.22
N GLN A 270 -1.14 3.12 -0.72
CA GLN A 270 -2.38 3.84 -0.42
C GLN A 270 -3.43 2.96 0.25
N THR A 271 -3.29 1.64 0.17
CA THR A 271 -4.27 0.68 0.71
C THR A 271 -4.02 0.31 2.18
N ILE A 272 -2.82 0.60 2.70
CA ILE A 272 -2.45 0.35 4.10
C ILE A 272 -3.37 1.14 5.03
N HIS A 273 -3.95 0.49 6.03
CA HIS A 273 -4.94 1.10 6.94
C HIS A 273 -6.18 1.70 6.26
N SER A 274 -6.54 1.27 5.04
CA SER A 274 -7.75 1.75 4.33
C SER A 274 -9.05 1.50 5.09
N GLY A 275 -9.19 0.33 5.76
CA GLY A 275 -10.36 0.00 6.59
C GLY A 275 -10.52 0.95 7.79
N PRO A 276 -9.52 1.06 8.69
CA PRO A 276 -9.56 2.00 9.81
C PRO A 276 -9.85 3.46 9.40
N ILE A 277 -9.29 3.93 8.29
CA ILE A 277 -9.55 5.29 7.79
C ILE A 277 -11.02 5.48 7.37
N ALA A 278 -11.65 4.46 6.79
CA ALA A 278 -13.08 4.50 6.51
C ALA A 278 -13.93 4.59 7.79
N GLY A 279 -13.53 3.87 8.85
CA GLY A 279 -14.16 3.97 10.17
C GLY A 279 -14.03 5.37 10.78
N VAL A 280 -12.86 6.00 10.66
CA VAL A 280 -12.64 7.39 11.08
C VAL A 280 -13.52 8.36 10.29
N GLY A 281 -13.63 8.19 8.97
CA GLY A 281 -14.52 9.00 8.14
C GLY A 281 -15.99 8.86 8.54
N ALA A 282 -16.43 7.68 8.95
CA ALA A 282 -17.76 7.46 9.49
C ALA A 282 -17.94 8.16 10.85
N ALA A 283 -16.96 8.06 11.75
CA ALA A 283 -16.98 8.74 13.05
C ALA A 283 -17.02 10.27 12.89
N GLU A 284 -16.25 10.83 11.94
CA GLU A 284 -16.31 12.25 11.58
C GLU A 284 -17.71 12.65 11.06
N HIS A 285 -18.29 11.85 10.16
CA HIS A 285 -19.63 12.11 9.64
C HIS A 285 -20.69 12.13 10.76
N LEU A 286 -20.62 11.17 11.68
CA LEU A 286 -21.52 11.09 12.84
C LEU A 286 -21.28 12.24 13.83
N ALA A 287 -20.03 12.60 14.11
CA ALA A 287 -19.71 13.72 15.00
C ALA A 287 -20.25 15.05 14.46
N ASN A 288 -20.16 15.26 13.13
CA ASN A 288 -20.69 16.44 12.46
C ASN A 288 -22.23 16.47 12.42
N SER A 289 -22.90 15.32 12.35
CA SER A 289 -24.37 15.25 12.34
C SER A 289 -24.99 15.35 13.75
N THR A 290 -24.21 15.09 14.79
CA THR A 290 -24.66 15.06 16.20
C THR A 290 -24.08 16.17 17.08
N ASP A 291 -23.23 17.04 16.53
CA ASP A 291 -22.54 18.15 17.22
C ASP A 291 -21.72 17.72 18.46
N ILE A 292 -21.22 16.49 18.47
CA ILE A 292 -20.43 15.90 19.58
C ILE A 292 -18.99 16.45 19.60
N GLY A 293 -18.55 17.17 18.56
CA GLY A 293 -17.25 17.83 18.51
C GLY A 293 -16.11 16.87 18.15
N SER A 294 -15.11 16.75 19.02
CA SER A 294 -13.94 15.89 18.75
C SER A 294 -14.17 14.46 19.25
N VAL A 295 -13.79 13.47 18.45
CA VAL A 295 -14.09 12.05 18.70
C VAL A 295 -12.84 11.18 18.61
N ILE A 296 -12.73 10.23 19.54
CA ILE A 296 -11.72 9.18 19.49
C ILE A 296 -12.41 7.93 18.97
N SER A 297 -11.92 7.37 17.86
CA SER A 297 -12.44 6.14 17.29
C SER A 297 -11.50 4.99 17.61
N THR A 298 -12.04 3.95 18.22
CA THR A 298 -11.28 2.76 18.58
C THR A 298 -11.97 1.56 17.95
N ASP A 299 -11.22 0.80 17.15
CA ASP A 299 -11.68 -0.45 16.55
C ASP A 299 -10.90 -1.65 17.14
N MET A 300 -11.66 -2.62 17.62
CA MET A 300 -11.14 -3.84 18.23
C MET A 300 -11.53 -5.05 17.38
N GLY A 301 -10.57 -5.56 16.59
CA GLY A 301 -10.69 -6.78 15.81
C GLY A 301 -9.95 -7.98 16.42
N GLY A 302 -9.91 -9.10 15.67
CA GLY A 302 -9.16 -10.32 16.03
C GLY A 302 -7.65 -10.27 15.76
N THR A 303 -7.18 -9.19 15.13
CA THR A 303 -5.77 -8.84 14.85
C THR A 303 -5.44 -7.53 15.61
N PRO A 304 -4.19 -6.99 15.61
CA PRO A 304 -3.83 -5.87 16.48
C PRO A 304 -4.86 -4.73 16.47
N SER A 305 -5.29 -4.32 17.67
CA SER A 305 -6.27 -3.24 17.86
C SER A 305 -5.81 -1.95 17.20
N THR A 306 -6.67 -1.32 16.39
CA THR A 306 -6.34 -0.05 15.73
C THR A 306 -7.08 1.08 16.45
N SER A 307 -6.31 2.00 17.04
CA SER A 307 -6.85 3.23 17.63
C SER A 307 -6.50 4.41 16.73
N VAL A 308 -7.50 5.22 16.35
CA VAL A 308 -7.25 6.41 15.51
C VAL A 308 -7.92 7.62 16.14
N TRP A 309 -7.16 8.72 16.20
CA TRP A 309 -7.60 9.95 16.83
C TRP A 309 -8.09 10.94 15.77
N TYR A 310 -9.34 11.38 15.88
CA TYR A 310 -9.87 12.46 15.04
C TYR A 310 -10.06 13.73 15.88
N ARG A 311 -9.46 14.82 15.42
CA ARG A 311 -9.65 16.14 16.01
C ARG A 311 -10.20 17.06 14.95
N ARG A 312 -11.36 17.66 15.24
CA ARG A 312 -11.89 18.75 14.43
C ARG A 312 -10.87 19.89 14.42
N ALA A 313 -10.42 20.29 13.24
CA ALA A 313 -9.67 21.53 13.10
C ALA A 313 -10.64 22.69 13.42
N VAL A 314 -10.27 23.51 14.39
CA VAL A 314 -10.99 24.73 14.77
C VAL A 314 -10.51 25.88 13.91
#